data_AF-K6YTR2-F1
#
_entry.id   AF-K6YTR2-F1
#
_cell.length_a   1.000
_cell.length_b   1.000
_cell.length_c   1.000
_cell.angle_alpha   90.00
_cell.angle_beta   90.00
_cell.angle_gamma   90.00
#
_symmetry.space_group_name_H-M   'P 1'
#
loop_
_entity.id
_entity.type
_entity.pdbx_description
1 polymer ?
#
loop_
_entity_poly.entity_id
_entity_poly.type
_entity_poly.pdbx_seq_one_letter_code
_entity_poly.pdbx_strand_id
1 'polypeptide(L)'
;MHLTDQQLNEADLLQVNFDAAKYIDYNFDASADNSHESAKYAQIKAHLVSCAICQSRLLNLQNFRQQLAQDTEVCMPSLQWQKIESEVDAENSKTQVLNLNQKVKRLQKAVLALAASVLIFLIYPNIFNNSTNELDLKIAAIISENNKLQTDFSKFIQTNYMQLVAHETTQFRLQQIDQEIQLAYLNQMSTEQKIELWDERKQLLIQSLNDVPKRRALTI
;
A
#
# COMPACT_ATOMS: atom_id res chain seq x y z
N MET A 1 -52.60 -14.04 41.55
CA MET A 1 -53.02 -13.49 42.87
C MET A 1 -52.37 -12.13 43.01
N HIS A 2 -53.15 -11.04 43.07
CA HIS A 2 -52.61 -9.69 43.30
C HIS A 2 -52.57 -9.46 44.81
N LEU A 3 -51.36 -9.32 45.37
CA LEU A 3 -51.16 -8.86 46.74
C LEU A 3 -51.55 -7.38 46.81
N THR A 4 -52.21 -6.98 47.90
CA THR A 4 -52.58 -5.57 48.11
C THR A 4 -51.36 -4.75 48.55
N ASP A 5 -51.36 -3.45 48.30
CA ASP A 5 -50.25 -2.55 48.67
C ASP A 5 -49.94 -2.57 50.17
N GLN A 6 -50.94 -2.89 51.00
CA GLN A 6 -50.77 -3.08 52.44
C GLN A 6 -49.95 -4.34 52.77
N GLN A 7 -50.10 -5.42 52.00
CA GLN A 7 -49.32 -6.65 52.16
C GLN A 7 -47.88 -6.48 51.66
N LEU A 8 -47.65 -5.64 50.63
CA LEU A 8 -46.32 -5.23 50.20
C LEU A 8 -45.60 -4.41 51.29
N ASN A 9 -46.31 -3.51 51.95
CA ASN A 9 -45.74 -2.65 53.00
C ASN A 9 -45.44 -3.44 54.30
N GLU A 10 -46.27 -4.45 54.63
CA GLU A 10 -45.99 -5.37 55.73
C GLU A 10 -44.80 -6.32 55.41
N ALA A 11 -44.60 -6.70 54.15
CA ALA A 11 -43.43 -7.48 53.73
C ALA A 11 -42.13 -6.66 53.81
N ASP A 12 -42.16 -5.38 53.45
CA ASP A 12 -41.00 -4.48 53.57
C ASP A 12 -40.65 -4.16 55.03
N LEU A 13 -41.64 -4.02 55.92
CA LEU A 13 -41.42 -3.87 57.38
C LEU A 13 -40.88 -5.16 58.03
N LEU A 14 -41.07 -6.32 57.39
CA LEU A 14 -40.49 -7.60 57.76
C LEU A 14 -39.13 -7.85 57.10
N GLN A 15 -38.41 -6.81 56.64
CA GLN A 15 -36.96 -6.87 56.42
C GLN A 15 -36.24 -7.16 57.75
N VAL A 16 -36.35 -8.41 58.19
CA VAL A 16 -35.45 -9.06 59.13
C VAL A 16 -34.09 -8.94 58.50
N ASN A 17 -33.18 -8.25 59.20
CA ASN A 17 -31.79 -8.05 58.83
C ASN A 17 -31.16 -9.39 58.36
N PHE A 18 -31.11 -9.57 57.04
CA PHE A 18 -30.77 -10.85 56.37
C PHE A 18 -29.28 -11.20 56.51
N ASP A 19 -28.47 -10.30 57.07
CA ASP A 19 -27.05 -10.54 57.35
C ASP A 19 -26.84 -11.72 58.31
N ALA A 20 -27.81 -12.04 59.18
CA ALA A 20 -27.74 -13.22 60.03
C ALA A 20 -28.04 -14.54 59.30
N ALA A 21 -28.83 -14.51 58.22
CA ALA A 21 -29.26 -15.70 57.50
C ALA A 21 -28.27 -16.17 56.42
N LYS A 22 -27.31 -15.31 56.04
CA LYS A 22 -26.19 -15.64 55.13
C LYS A 22 -25.18 -16.60 55.75
N TYR A 23 -25.17 -16.73 57.08
CA TYR A 23 -24.17 -17.50 57.83
C TYR A 23 -24.57 -18.93 58.23
N ILE A 24 -25.79 -19.38 57.91
CA ILE A 24 -26.27 -20.70 58.35
C ILE A 24 -26.07 -21.79 57.27
N ASP A 25 -25.88 -21.43 55.99
CA ASP A 25 -25.72 -22.41 54.88
C ASP A 25 -24.27 -22.66 54.44
N TYR A 26 -23.29 -21.97 55.01
CA TYR A 26 -21.89 -22.32 54.79
C TYR A 26 -21.42 -23.30 55.86
N ASN A 27 -21.16 -24.54 55.46
CA ASN A 27 -20.06 -25.32 56.03
C ASN A 27 -18.77 -24.51 55.78
N PHE A 28 -18.55 -23.48 56.60
CA PHE A 28 -17.35 -22.68 56.58
C PHE A 28 -16.30 -23.46 57.37
N ASP A 29 -15.43 -24.14 56.63
CA ASP A 29 -14.20 -24.71 57.16
C ASP A 29 -13.49 -23.66 58.01
N ALA A 30 -13.36 -23.96 59.30
CA ALA A 30 -12.86 -23.09 60.34
C ALA A 30 -11.38 -22.77 60.15
N SER A 31 -11.07 -21.88 59.19
CA SER A 31 -9.74 -21.37 58.95
C SER A 31 -9.77 -19.90 58.53
N ALA A 32 -10.45 -19.06 59.31
CA ALA A 32 -10.18 -17.63 59.30
C ALA A 32 -10.43 -17.03 60.70
N ASP A 33 -9.43 -16.26 61.13
CA ASP A 33 -9.12 -15.84 62.49
C ASP A 33 -10.05 -14.72 63.01
N ASN A 34 -11.35 -15.00 63.17
CA ASN A 34 -12.34 -14.08 63.75
C ASN A 34 -12.94 -14.62 65.06
N SER A 35 -12.15 -14.62 66.14
CA SER A 35 -12.56 -15.08 67.48
C SER A 35 -13.83 -14.38 68.02
N HIS A 36 -14.08 -13.14 67.59
CA HIS A 36 -15.25 -12.36 68.01
C HIS A 36 -16.55 -12.78 67.31
N GLU A 37 -16.49 -13.35 66.10
CA GLU A 37 -17.65 -13.89 65.37
C GLU A 37 -18.07 -15.25 65.91
N SER A 38 -17.10 -16.08 66.33
CA SER A 38 -17.35 -17.40 66.92
C SER A 38 -18.18 -17.31 68.21
N ALA A 39 -17.87 -16.36 69.09
CA ALA A 39 -18.62 -16.16 70.34
C ALA A 39 -20.07 -15.71 70.10
N LYS A 40 -20.28 -14.81 69.13
CA LYS A 40 -21.62 -14.34 68.75
C LYS A 40 -22.45 -15.48 68.14
N TYR A 41 -21.84 -16.33 67.32
CA TYR A 41 -22.49 -17.50 66.75
C TYR A 41 -22.91 -18.51 67.84
N ALA A 42 -22.03 -18.78 68.82
CA ALA A 42 -22.35 -19.66 69.94
C ALA A 42 -23.56 -19.14 70.75
N GLN A 43 -23.63 -17.83 70.99
CA GLN A 43 -24.76 -17.21 71.69
C GLN A 43 -26.06 -17.29 70.89
N ILE A 44 -26.03 -17.06 69.57
CA ILE A 44 -27.20 -17.20 68.69
C ILE A 44 -27.68 -18.65 68.67
N LYS A 45 -26.75 -19.62 68.57
CA LYS A 45 -27.07 -21.04 68.60
C LYS A 45 -27.72 -21.45 69.91
N ALA A 46 -27.20 -20.97 71.05
CA ALA A 46 -27.81 -21.21 72.35
C ALA A 46 -29.24 -20.63 72.43
N HIS A 47 -29.45 -19.40 71.93
CA HIS A 47 -30.76 -18.76 71.89
C HIS A 47 -31.77 -19.52 71.01
N LEU A 48 -31.35 -19.98 69.83
CA LEU A 48 -32.19 -20.77 68.91
C LEU A 48 -32.65 -22.10 69.54
N VAL A 49 -31.84 -22.70 70.41
CA VAL A 49 -32.20 -23.91 71.14
C VAL A 49 -33.15 -23.62 72.31
N SER A 50 -32.98 -22.50 73.00
CA SER A 50 -33.78 -22.17 74.19
C SER A 50 -35.10 -21.44 73.89
N CYS A 51 -35.26 -20.83 72.71
CA CYS A 51 -36.41 -20.01 72.36
C CYS A 51 -37.32 -20.70 71.34
N ALA A 52 -38.47 -21.21 71.79
CA ALA A 52 -39.44 -21.91 70.94
C ALA A 52 -39.96 -21.07 69.76
N ILE A 53 -40.11 -19.76 69.95
CA ILE A 53 -40.58 -18.83 68.90
C ILE A 53 -39.56 -18.75 67.76
N CYS A 54 -38.28 -18.63 68.11
CA CYS A 54 -37.20 -18.54 67.12
C CYS A 54 -36.98 -19.87 66.40
N GLN A 55 -37.15 -21.00 67.08
CA GLN A 55 -37.10 -22.33 66.46
C GLN A 55 -38.21 -22.51 65.41
N SER A 56 -39.45 -22.09 65.72
CA SER A 56 -40.57 -22.12 64.77
C SER A 56 -40.31 -21.25 63.53
N ARG A 57 -39.78 -20.03 63.73
CA ARG A 57 -39.39 -19.14 62.63
C ARG A 57 -38.32 -19.76 61.72
N LEU A 58 -37.31 -20.40 62.31
CA LEU A 58 -36.25 -21.08 61.56
C LEU A 58 -36.80 -22.22 60.69
N LEU A 59 -37.70 -23.03 61.25
CA LEU A 59 -38.33 -24.14 60.54
C LEU A 59 -39.20 -23.67 59.37
N ASN A 60 -39.96 -22.58 59.54
CA ASN A 60 -40.71 -21.97 58.44
C ASN A 60 -39.80 -21.47 57.32
N LEU A 61 -38.66 -20.88 57.68
CA LEU A 61 -37.68 -20.38 56.71
C LEU A 61 -37.03 -21.53 55.93
N GLN A 62 -36.74 -22.65 56.60
CA GLN A 62 -36.26 -23.87 55.95
C GLN A 62 -37.29 -24.45 54.97
N ASN A 63 -38.55 -24.55 55.39
CA ASN A 63 -39.64 -25.05 54.53
C ASN A 63 -39.83 -24.16 53.30
N PHE A 64 -39.79 -22.84 53.48
CA PHE A 64 -39.90 -21.88 52.39
C PHE A 64 -38.74 -22.01 51.39
N ARG A 65 -37.50 -22.19 51.86
CA ARG A 65 -36.33 -22.45 51.01
C ARG A 65 -36.48 -23.76 50.22
N GLN A 66 -36.99 -24.81 50.85
CA GLN A 66 -37.24 -26.08 50.18
C GLN A 66 -38.32 -25.96 49.10
N GLN A 67 -39.39 -25.22 49.35
CA GLN A 67 -40.43 -24.95 48.34
C GLN A 67 -39.87 -24.15 47.16
N LEU A 68 -39.08 -23.10 47.42
CA LEU A 68 -38.42 -22.34 46.37
C LEU A 68 -37.48 -23.19 45.53
N ALA A 69 -36.69 -24.08 46.16
CA ALA A 69 -35.78 -24.97 45.45
C ALA A 69 -36.54 -25.94 44.52
N GLN A 70 -37.64 -26.52 45.02
CA GLN A 70 -38.51 -27.40 44.24
C GLN A 70 -39.17 -26.67 43.06
N ASP A 71 -39.65 -25.44 43.26
CA ASP A 71 -40.26 -24.65 42.19
C ASP A 71 -39.24 -24.22 41.12
N THR A 72 -37.96 -24.00 41.49
CA THR A 72 -36.91 -23.64 40.51
C THR A 72 -36.46 -24.80 39.63
N GLU A 73 -36.60 -26.06 40.06
CA GLU A 73 -36.28 -27.22 39.22
C GLU A 73 -37.27 -27.40 38.06
N VAL A 74 -38.50 -26.87 38.18
CA VAL A 74 -39.57 -27.04 37.19
C VAL A 74 -39.49 -26.02 36.04
N CYS A 75 -38.66 -24.97 36.15
CA CYS A 75 -38.67 -23.85 35.19
C CYS A 75 -37.29 -23.30 34.80
N MET A 76 -36.25 -24.15 34.69
CA MET A 76 -35.06 -23.76 33.93
C MET A 76 -35.08 -24.44 32.56
N PRO A 77 -35.34 -23.71 31.45
CA PRO A 77 -35.17 -24.29 30.13
C PRO A 77 -33.72 -24.72 29.96
N SER A 78 -33.49 -25.91 29.40
CA SER A 78 -32.14 -26.42 29.18
C SER A 78 -31.35 -25.43 28.31
N LEU A 79 -30.48 -24.63 28.92
CA LEU A 79 -29.59 -23.73 28.20
C LEU A 79 -28.68 -24.58 27.31
N GLN A 80 -28.95 -24.56 25.99
CA GLN A 80 -28.12 -25.24 24.99
C GLN A 80 -26.85 -24.44 24.73
N TRP A 81 -25.96 -24.39 25.73
CA TRP A 81 -24.69 -23.66 25.67
C TRP A 81 -23.85 -24.03 24.44
N GLN A 82 -23.91 -25.30 24.02
CA GLN A 82 -23.23 -25.80 22.84
C GLN A 82 -23.70 -25.12 21.53
N LYS A 83 -24.98 -24.72 21.46
CA LYS A 83 -25.52 -24.01 20.29
C LYS A 83 -25.02 -22.58 20.24
N ILE A 84 -24.99 -21.90 21.39
CA ILE A 84 -24.47 -20.54 21.54
C ILE A 84 -22.97 -20.51 21.18
N GLU A 85 -22.19 -21.46 21.68
CA GLU A 85 -20.76 -21.58 21.38
C GLU A 85 -20.52 -21.78 19.87
N SER A 86 -21.32 -22.64 19.23
CA SER A 86 -21.21 -22.86 17.78
C SER A 86 -21.55 -21.63 16.93
N GLU A 87 -22.48 -20.78 17.38
CA GLU A 87 -22.84 -19.55 16.67
C GLU A 87 -21.73 -18.49 16.79
N VAL A 88 -21.11 -18.38 17.97
CA VAL A 88 -19.99 -17.45 18.22
C VAL A 88 -18.77 -17.84 17.38
N ASP A 89 -18.44 -19.13 17.31
CA ASP A 89 -17.31 -19.61 16.49
C ASP A 89 -17.57 -19.46 14.98
N ALA A 90 -18.81 -19.65 14.54
CA ALA A 90 -19.22 -19.42 13.16
C ALA A 90 -19.12 -17.93 12.76
N GLU A 91 -19.39 -17.01 13.68
CA GLU A 91 -19.27 -15.57 13.44
C GLU A 91 -17.81 -15.10 13.43
N ASN A 92 -16.99 -15.61 14.35
CA ASN A 92 -15.55 -15.35 14.40
C ASN A 92 -14.81 -15.87 13.16
N SER A 93 -15.18 -17.04 12.64
CA SER A 93 -14.59 -17.58 11.41
C SER A 93 -14.98 -16.76 10.17
N LYS A 94 -16.24 -16.31 10.05
CA LYS A 94 -16.69 -15.44 8.94
C LYS A 94 -15.96 -14.10 8.94
N THR A 95 -15.77 -13.48 10.10
CA THR A 95 -15.06 -12.19 10.22
C THR A 95 -13.57 -12.32 9.89
N GLN A 96 -12.93 -13.44 10.22
CA GLN A 96 -11.55 -13.72 9.80
C GLN A 96 -11.42 -13.86 8.28
N VAL A 97 -12.32 -14.60 7.61
CA VAL A 97 -12.29 -14.77 6.15
C VAL A 97 -12.51 -13.44 5.41
N LEU A 98 -13.42 -12.60 5.91
CA LEU A 98 -13.65 -11.26 5.35
C LEU A 98 -12.40 -10.36 5.47
N ASN A 99 -11.72 -10.39 6.61
CA ASN A 99 -10.48 -9.64 6.83
C ASN A 99 -9.34 -10.11 5.91
N LEU A 100 -9.19 -11.42 5.72
CA LEU A 100 -8.19 -11.99 4.82
C LEU A 100 -8.44 -11.55 3.38
N ASN A 101 -9.70 -11.61 2.91
CA ASN A 101 -10.06 -11.17 1.56
C ASN A 101 -9.78 -9.67 1.32
N GLN A 102 -10.00 -8.81 2.32
CA GLN A 102 -9.65 -7.40 2.21
C GLN A 102 -8.13 -7.17 2.13
N LYS A 103 -7.35 -7.90 2.93
CA LYS A 103 -5.88 -7.84 2.87
C LYS A 103 -5.35 -8.29 1.51
N VAL A 104 -5.88 -9.38 0.96
CA VAL A 104 -5.52 -9.87 -0.39
C VAL A 104 -5.83 -8.83 -1.46
N LYS A 105 -7.02 -8.18 -1.42
CA LYS A 105 -7.37 -7.11 -2.37
C LYS A 105 -6.43 -5.89 -2.28
N ARG A 106 -5.99 -5.52 -1.07
CA ARG A 106 -4.99 -4.43 -0.90
C ARG A 106 -3.64 -4.81 -1.49
N LEU A 107 -3.20 -6.05 -1.26
CA LEU A 107 -1.96 -6.60 -1.82
C LEU A 107 -2.01 -6.66 -3.34
N GLN A 108 -3.12 -7.12 -3.93
CA GLN A 108 -3.32 -7.10 -5.39
C GLN A 108 -3.20 -5.68 -5.97
N LYS A 109 -3.81 -4.68 -5.33
CA LYS A 109 -3.69 -3.28 -5.77
C LYS A 109 -2.26 -2.77 -5.65
N ALA A 110 -1.55 -3.12 -4.58
CA ALA A 110 -0.15 -2.73 -4.40
C ALA A 110 0.77 -3.37 -5.44
N VAL A 111 0.58 -4.66 -5.73
CA VAL A 111 1.32 -5.38 -6.78
C VAL A 111 1.02 -4.79 -8.16
N LEU A 112 -0.24 -4.43 -8.44
CA LEU A 112 -0.61 -3.79 -9.70
C LEU A 112 0.04 -2.42 -9.85
N ALA A 113 0.07 -1.61 -8.79
CA ALA A 113 0.75 -0.31 -8.80
C ALA A 113 2.26 -0.45 -9.01
N LEU A 114 2.89 -1.43 -8.36
CA LEU A 114 4.30 -1.76 -8.57
C LEU A 114 4.56 -2.18 -10.02
N ALA A 115 3.76 -3.09 -10.58
CA ALA A 115 3.89 -3.51 -11.97
C ALA A 115 3.75 -2.34 -12.95
N ALA A 116 2.79 -1.44 -12.73
CA ALA A 116 2.61 -0.23 -13.53
C ALA A 116 3.84 0.71 -13.43
N SER A 117 4.40 0.88 -12.23
CA SER A 117 5.59 1.72 -12.04
C SER A 117 6.82 1.18 -12.77
N VAL A 118 7.02 -0.15 -12.76
CA VAL A 118 8.10 -0.81 -13.51
C VAL A 118 7.89 -0.65 -15.01
N LEU A 119 6.64 -0.80 -15.49
CA LEU A 119 6.30 -0.63 -16.89
C LEU A 119 6.60 0.79 -17.39
N ILE A 120 6.24 1.81 -16.60
CA ILE A 120 6.57 3.21 -16.91
C ILE A 120 8.08 3.39 -17.00
N PHE A 121 8.85 2.85 -16.05
CA PHE A 121 10.31 2.96 -16.04
C PHE A 121 10.97 2.32 -17.27
N LEU A 122 10.41 1.20 -17.75
CA LEU A 122 10.92 0.49 -18.94
C LEU A 122 10.52 1.18 -20.25
N ILE A 123 9.32 1.76 -20.33
CA ILE A 123 8.80 2.37 -21.56
C ILE A 123 9.29 3.81 -21.73
N TYR A 124 9.49 4.55 -20.64
CA TYR A 124 9.91 5.96 -20.66
C TYR A 124 11.14 6.24 -21.56
N PRO A 125 12.27 5.51 -21.46
CA PRO A 125 13.43 5.80 -22.30
C PRO A 125 13.17 5.53 -23.80
N ASN A 126 12.31 4.57 -24.15
CA ASN A 126 12.02 4.24 -25.55
C ASN A 126 11.14 5.29 -26.25
N ILE A 127 10.30 6.03 -25.52
CA ILE A 127 9.45 7.07 -26.12
C ILE A 127 10.23 8.37 -26.32
N PHE A 128 11.12 8.72 -25.38
CA PHE A 128 11.83 10.00 -25.40
C PHE A 128 13.18 9.99 -26.14
N ASN A 129 13.84 8.83 -26.32
CA ASN A 129 15.14 8.76 -27.02
C ASN A 129 15.05 8.53 -28.54
N ASN A 130 13.85 8.35 -29.10
CA ASN A 130 13.74 8.01 -30.53
C ASN A 130 13.98 9.20 -31.46
N SER A 131 13.62 10.43 -31.07
CA SER A 131 13.86 11.61 -31.91
C SER A 131 15.34 12.01 -31.98
N THR A 132 16.08 11.85 -30.88
CA THR A 132 17.53 12.10 -30.85
C THR A 132 18.29 11.09 -31.70
N ASN A 133 17.91 9.81 -31.64
CA ASN A 133 18.54 8.76 -32.44
C ASN A 133 18.38 8.99 -33.96
N GLU A 134 17.25 9.52 -34.43
CA GLU A 134 17.05 9.80 -35.85
C GLU A 134 17.97 10.93 -36.35
N LEU A 135 18.06 12.03 -35.60
CA LEU A 135 18.91 13.17 -35.95
C LEU A 135 20.40 12.81 -35.88
N ASP A 136 20.79 12.00 -34.90
CA ASP A 136 22.17 11.51 -34.74
C ASP A 136 22.57 10.54 -35.88
N LEU A 137 21.64 9.72 -36.36
CA LEU A 137 21.87 8.91 -37.56
C LEU A 137 21.98 9.78 -38.81
N LYS A 138 21.15 10.82 -38.92
CA LYS A 138 21.16 11.74 -40.06
C LYS A 138 22.47 12.52 -40.14
N ILE A 139 22.97 13.06 -39.03
CA ILE A 139 24.25 13.79 -39.02
C ILE A 139 25.42 12.86 -39.37
N ALA A 140 25.43 11.62 -38.86
CA ALA A 140 26.44 10.62 -39.21
C ALA A 140 26.46 10.31 -40.72
N ALA A 141 25.28 10.15 -41.33
CA ALA A 141 25.14 9.93 -42.77
C ALA A 141 25.71 11.11 -43.58
N ILE A 142 25.36 12.35 -43.21
CA ILE A 142 25.83 13.55 -43.91
C ILE A 142 27.35 13.72 -43.80
N ILE A 143 27.93 13.44 -42.63
CA ILE A 143 29.40 13.47 -42.42
C ILE A 143 30.08 12.45 -43.33
N SER A 144 29.55 11.24 -43.42
CA SER A 144 30.09 10.20 -44.30
C SER A 144 30.06 10.62 -45.77
N GLU A 145 28.96 11.19 -46.24
CA GLU A 145 28.86 11.71 -47.62
C GLU A 145 29.85 12.84 -47.89
N ASN A 146 29.98 13.78 -46.94
CA ASN A 146 30.94 14.86 -47.00
C ASN A 146 32.38 14.37 -47.11
N ASN A 147 32.76 13.35 -46.35
CA ASN A 147 34.10 12.76 -46.41
C ASN A 147 34.39 12.13 -47.77
N LYS A 148 33.38 11.47 -48.36
CA LYS A 148 33.48 10.93 -49.72
C LYS A 148 33.68 12.05 -50.75
N LEU A 149 32.84 13.08 -50.71
CA LEU A 149 32.94 14.23 -51.61
C LEU A 149 34.26 14.98 -51.45
N GLN A 150 34.76 15.13 -50.23
CA GLN A 150 36.08 15.71 -49.95
C GLN A 150 37.20 14.89 -50.59
N THR A 151 37.10 13.56 -50.52
CA THR A 151 38.06 12.66 -51.15
C THR A 151 38.04 12.83 -52.67
N ASP A 152 36.85 12.90 -53.27
CA ASP A 152 36.70 13.10 -54.71
C ASP A 152 37.21 14.49 -55.15
N PHE A 153 36.93 15.52 -54.36
CA PHE A 153 37.46 16.88 -54.55
C PHE A 153 38.98 16.94 -54.45
N SER A 154 39.59 16.24 -53.49
CA SER A 154 41.06 16.20 -53.35
C SER A 154 41.78 15.52 -54.51
N LYS A 155 41.11 14.61 -55.22
CA LYS A 155 41.62 13.93 -56.42
C LYS A 155 41.46 14.78 -57.69
N PHE A 156 40.82 15.93 -57.57
CA PHE A 156 40.57 16.80 -58.71
C PHE A 156 41.89 17.40 -59.22
N ILE A 157 42.22 17.12 -60.48
CA ILE A 157 43.42 17.64 -61.13
C ILE A 157 43.08 18.96 -61.82
N GLN A 158 43.66 20.05 -61.33
CA GLN A 158 43.50 21.39 -61.91
C GLN A 158 44.33 21.49 -63.20
N THR A 159 43.68 21.72 -64.34
CA THR A 159 44.34 21.79 -65.66
C THR A 159 44.60 23.21 -66.14
N ASN A 160 43.98 24.21 -65.52
CA ASN A 160 44.17 25.61 -65.89
C ASN A 160 44.15 26.52 -64.65
N TYR A 161 44.62 27.77 -64.83
CA TYR A 161 44.73 28.74 -63.74
C TYR A 161 43.37 29.10 -63.11
N MET A 162 42.30 29.18 -63.91
CA MET A 162 40.96 29.49 -63.39
C MET A 162 40.42 28.37 -62.48
N GLN A 163 40.67 27.10 -62.84
CA GLN A 163 40.34 25.94 -62.01
C GLN A 163 41.17 25.91 -60.74
N LEU A 164 42.44 26.32 -60.80
CA LEU A 164 43.29 26.44 -59.62
C LEU A 164 42.73 27.50 -58.65
N VAL A 165 42.44 28.71 -59.14
CA VAL A 165 41.86 29.78 -58.31
C VAL A 165 40.50 29.37 -57.72
N ALA A 166 39.64 28.72 -58.51
CA ALA A 166 38.35 28.22 -58.03
C ALA A 166 38.53 27.13 -56.96
N HIS A 167 39.50 26.23 -57.14
CA HIS A 167 39.83 25.20 -56.17
C HIS A 167 40.33 25.79 -54.85
N GLU A 168 41.30 26.70 -54.90
CA GLU A 168 41.83 27.40 -53.70
C GLU A 168 40.74 28.20 -52.98
N THR A 169 39.88 28.89 -53.74
CA THR A 169 38.75 29.65 -53.17
C THR A 169 37.77 28.72 -52.45
N THR A 170 37.50 27.56 -53.04
CA THR A 170 36.62 26.54 -52.45
C THR A 170 37.27 25.95 -51.19
N GLN A 171 38.56 25.66 -51.20
CA GLN A 171 39.28 25.17 -50.01
C GLN A 171 39.23 26.17 -48.86
N PHE A 172 39.43 27.46 -49.14
CA PHE A 172 39.33 28.50 -48.12
C PHE A 172 37.93 28.55 -47.51
N ARG A 173 36.87 28.51 -48.34
CA ARG A 173 35.49 28.48 -47.85
C ARG A 173 35.18 27.22 -47.04
N LEU A 174 35.68 26.06 -47.46
CA LEU A 174 35.53 24.82 -46.69
C LEU A 174 36.18 24.94 -45.31
N GLN A 175 37.37 25.56 -45.22
CA GLN A 175 38.01 25.81 -43.93
C GLN A 175 37.19 26.72 -43.01
N GLN A 176 36.52 27.74 -43.56
CA GLN A 176 35.63 28.60 -42.79
C GLN A 176 34.45 27.80 -42.23
N ILE A 177 33.78 27.01 -43.06
CA ILE A 177 32.66 26.16 -42.62
C ILE A 177 33.13 25.12 -41.59
N ASP A 178 34.31 24.51 -41.78
CA ASP A 178 34.88 23.55 -40.84
C ASP A 178 35.15 24.19 -39.46
N GLN A 179 35.58 25.46 -39.41
CA GLN A 179 35.72 26.21 -38.16
C GLN A 179 34.37 26.45 -37.50
N GLU A 180 33.34 26.83 -38.27
CA GLU A 180 31.98 27.03 -37.75
C GLU A 180 31.39 25.74 -37.20
N ILE A 181 31.60 24.61 -37.89
CA ILE A 181 31.21 23.29 -37.41
C ILE A 181 31.90 22.98 -36.07
N GLN A 182 33.22 23.20 -35.98
CA GLN A 182 33.96 22.97 -34.73
C GLN A 182 33.43 23.83 -33.58
N LEU A 183 33.18 25.11 -33.83
CA LEU A 183 32.58 26.02 -32.87
C LEU A 183 31.17 25.57 -32.46
N ALA A 184 30.35 25.08 -33.39
CA ALA A 184 29.02 24.55 -33.11
C ALA A 184 29.06 23.31 -32.20
N TYR A 185 30.07 22.44 -32.35
CA TYR A 185 30.30 21.32 -31.43
C TYR A 185 30.78 21.79 -30.05
N LEU A 186 31.74 22.73 -29.99
CA LEU A 186 32.26 23.26 -28.73
C LEU A 186 31.19 24.00 -27.92
N ASN A 187 30.35 24.78 -28.59
CA ASN A 187 29.27 25.57 -27.98
C ASN A 187 27.99 24.75 -27.74
N GLN A 188 28.01 23.43 -27.99
CA GLN A 188 26.87 22.52 -27.81
C GLN A 188 25.59 23.00 -28.52
N MET A 189 25.73 23.52 -29.74
CA MET A 189 24.58 23.90 -30.58
C MET A 189 23.69 22.69 -30.89
N SER A 190 22.44 22.96 -31.29
CA SER A 190 21.46 21.90 -31.57
C SER A 190 21.91 21.01 -32.73
N THR A 191 21.44 19.76 -32.78
CA THR A 191 21.82 18.81 -33.83
C THR A 191 21.36 19.28 -35.22
N GLU A 192 20.23 19.99 -35.29
CA GLU A 192 19.72 20.59 -36.53
C GLU A 192 20.66 21.65 -37.08
N GLN A 193 21.19 22.54 -36.23
CA GLN A 193 22.14 23.57 -36.64
C GLN A 193 23.45 22.96 -37.14
N LYS A 194 23.92 21.90 -36.47
CA LYS A 194 25.10 21.14 -36.94
C LYS A 194 24.83 20.50 -38.30
N ILE A 195 23.65 19.92 -38.50
CA ILE A 195 23.24 19.33 -39.79
C ILE A 195 23.24 20.38 -40.89
N GLU A 196 22.73 21.59 -40.63
CA GLU A 196 22.70 22.68 -41.60
C GLU A 196 24.10 23.07 -42.09
N LEU A 197 25.06 23.26 -41.16
CA LEU A 197 26.46 23.55 -41.51
C LEU A 197 27.11 22.41 -42.32
N TRP A 198 26.82 21.16 -41.96
CA TRP A 198 27.30 20.01 -42.72
C TRP A 198 26.67 19.89 -44.11
N ASP A 199 25.42 20.31 -44.29
CA ASP A 199 24.77 20.35 -45.59
C ASP A 199 25.30 21.50 -46.46
N GLU A 200 25.57 22.67 -45.87
CA GLU A 200 26.23 23.78 -46.57
C GLU A 200 27.61 23.34 -47.11
N ARG A 201 28.41 22.69 -46.27
CA ARG A 201 29.70 22.09 -46.65
C ARG A 201 29.54 21.13 -47.84
N LYS A 202 28.53 20.26 -47.76
CA LYS A 202 28.21 19.29 -48.82
C LYS A 202 27.84 19.98 -50.13
N GLN A 203 26.97 20.99 -50.06
CA GLN A 203 26.51 21.73 -51.24
C GLN A 203 27.67 22.45 -51.92
N LEU A 204 28.58 23.07 -51.15
CA LEU A 204 29.77 23.70 -51.69
C LEU A 204 30.68 22.69 -52.43
N LEU A 205 30.90 21.50 -51.85
CA LEU A 205 31.64 20.43 -52.52
C LEU A 205 30.97 19.98 -53.81
N ILE A 206 29.64 19.78 -53.80
CA ILE A 206 28.88 19.38 -54.99
C ILE A 206 28.99 20.45 -56.09
N GLN A 207 28.84 21.73 -55.75
CA GLN A 207 28.97 22.84 -56.70
C GLN A 207 30.36 22.83 -57.33
N SER A 208 31.41 22.74 -56.50
CA SER A 208 32.80 22.75 -56.97
C SER A 208 33.15 21.57 -57.89
N LEU A 209 32.55 20.39 -57.66
CA LEU A 209 32.73 19.22 -58.52
C LEU A 209 31.93 19.32 -59.83
N ASN A 210 30.80 20.02 -59.84
CA ASN A 210 29.92 20.15 -60.99
C ASN A 210 30.25 21.32 -61.93
N ASP A 211 30.82 22.41 -61.40
CA ASP A 211 31.20 23.61 -62.18
C ASP A 211 32.41 23.38 -63.12
N VAL A 212 32.94 22.16 -63.12
CA VAL A 212 33.99 21.75 -64.04
C VAL A 212 33.38 21.48 -65.41
N PRO A 213 33.81 22.18 -66.48
CA PRO A 213 33.34 21.85 -67.83
C PRO A 213 33.70 20.40 -68.12
N LYS A 214 32.67 19.55 -68.27
CA LYS A 214 32.81 18.15 -68.71
C LYS A 214 33.76 18.16 -69.89
N ARG A 215 34.94 17.54 -69.73
CA ARG A 215 35.84 17.27 -70.85
C ARG A 215 35.01 16.55 -71.91
N ARG A 216 34.61 17.24 -72.98
CA ARG A 216 34.18 16.55 -74.19
C ARG A 216 35.37 15.68 -74.56
N ALA A 217 35.16 14.37 -74.54
CA ALA A 217 36.13 13.43 -75.05
C ALA A 217 36.50 13.89 -76.46
N LEU A 218 37.71 14.42 -76.62
CA LEU A 218 38.36 14.51 -77.91
C LEU A 218 38.68 13.07 -78.30
N THR A 219 37.71 12.40 -78.91
CA THR A 219 37.96 11.25 -79.77
C THR A 219 38.85 11.74 -80.91
N ILE A 220 40.10 11.29 -80.88
CA ILE A 220 41.02 11.28 -82.03
C ILE A 220 40.72 10.02 -82.83
#